data_AF-A0A3E2CNW6-F1
#
_entry.id   AF-A0A3E2CNW6-F1
#
_cell.length_a   1.000
_cell.length_b   1.000
_cell.length_c   1.000
_cell.angle_alpha   90.00
_cell.angle_beta   90.00
_cell.angle_gamma   90.00
#
_symmetry.space_group_name_H-M   'P 1'
#
loop_
_entity.id
_entity.type
_entity.pdbx_description
1 polymer ?
#
loop_
_entity_poly.entity_id
_entity_poly.type
_entity_poly.pdbx_seq_one_letter_code
_entity_poly.pdbx_strand_id
1 'polypeptide(L)'
;RVILNRLAKDMSLGMDSTVGYGAGVKPIKLTQAMLDDANNPYNTRIHKGLTPTPIGIAGDNALLATIKPQDGPWLYFVTTNLKTGETKFADNKDDFLKFRDEYKRNNPEGN
;
A
#
# COMPACT_ATOMS: atom_id res chain seq x y z
N ARG A 1 -5.49 -5.84 8.16
CA ARG A 1 -6.81 -5.16 8.31
C ARG A 1 -7.06 -4.06 7.26
N VAL A 2 -6.16 -3.10 7.06
CA VAL A 2 -6.36 -1.93 6.15
C VAL A 2 -6.94 -2.28 4.78
N ILE A 3 -6.39 -3.28 4.10
CA ILE A 3 -6.85 -3.72 2.77
C ILE A 3 -8.34 -4.10 2.79
N LEU A 4 -8.77 -4.92 3.75
CA LEU A 4 -10.17 -5.36 3.89
C LEU A 4 -11.10 -4.17 4.16
N ASN A 5 -10.69 -3.23 5.02
CA ASN A 5 -11.48 -2.03 5.30
C ASN A 5 -11.64 -1.15 4.05
N ARG A 6 -10.60 -1.01 3.22
CA ARG A 6 -10.67 -0.26 1.97
C ARG A 6 -11.58 -0.92 0.95
N LEU A 7 -11.49 -2.25 0.80
CA LEU A 7 -12.40 -3.01 -0.08
C LEU A 7 -13.85 -2.83 0.35
N ALA A 8 -14.15 -2.92 1.65
CA ALA A 8 -15.49 -2.72 2.18
C ALA A 8 -16.04 -1.29 1.96
N LYS A 9 -15.17 -0.29 1.76
CA LYS A 9 -15.53 1.11 1.50
C LYS A 9 -15.40 1.53 0.03
N ASP A 10 -15.20 0.58 -0.88
CA ASP A 10 -14.95 0.85 -2.31
C ASP A 10 -13.82 1.89 -2.55
N MET A 11 -12.75 1.77 -1.77
CA MET A 11 -11.55 2.60 -1.89
C MET A 11 -10.46 1.86 -2.68
N SER A 12 -9.67 2.60 -3.46
CA SER A 12 -8.49 2.04 -4.13
C SER A 12 -7.44 1.62 -3.09
N LEU A 13 -6.72 0.52 -3.34
CA LEU A 13 -5.72 0.01 -2.40
C LEU A 13 -4.46 0.87 -2.36
N GLY A 14 -4.12 1.50 -3.49
CA GLY A 14 -3.01 2.45 -3.60
C GLY A 14 -1.64 1.83 -3.34
N MET A 15 -1.42 0.58 -3.74
CA MET A 15 -0.21 -0.17 -3.38
C MET A 15 0.83 -0.20 -4.50
N ASP A 16 2.02 0.33 -4.24
CA ASP A 16 3.13 0.39 -5.22
C ASP A 16 3.64 -1.00 -5.62
N SER A 17 3.53 -1.98 -4.72
CA SER A 17 3.84 -3.39 -5.04
C SER A 17 3.02 -3.93 -6.20
N THR A 18 1.74 -3.54 -6.29
CA THR A 18 0.85 -3.98 -7.37
C THR A 18 1.19 -3.31 -8.70
N VAL A 19 1.50 -2.00 -8.68
CA VAL A 19 1.94 -1.26 -9.87
C VAL A 19 3.25 -1.84 -10.39
N GLY A 20 4.24 -2.02 -9.51
CA GLY A 20 5.54 -2.60 -9.84
C GLY A 20 5.42 -4.00 -10.43
N TYR A 21 4.53 -4.84 -9.89
CA TYR A 21 4.27 -6.17 -10.45
C TYR A 21 3.79 -6.09 -11.90
N GLY A 22 2.77 -5.28 -12.19
CA GLY A 22 2.24 -5.12 -13.55
C GLY A 22 3.24 -4.48 -14.52
N ALA A 23 4.12 -3.61 -14.01
CA ALA A 23 5.18 -2.97 -14.80
C ALA A 23 6.47 -3.79 -14.91
N GLY A 24 6.57 -4.95 -14.23
CA GLY A 24 7.78 -5.78 -14.22
C GLY A 24 8.99 -5.14 -13.53
N VAL A 25 8.77 -4.21 -12.60
CA VAL A 25 9.84 -3.48 -11.89
C VAL A 25 9.68 -3.56 -10.38
N LYS A 26 10.78 -3.40 -9.64
CA LYS A 26 10.72 -3.25 -8.19
C LYS A 26 10.05 -1.92 -7.83
N PRO A 27 9.26 -1.83 -6.75
CA PRO A 27 8.57 -0.60 -6.35
C PRO A 27 9.48 0.64 -6.25
N ILE A 28 10.73 0.45 -5.80
CA ILE A 28 11.74 1.53 -5.71
C ILE A 28 12.14 2.13 -7.08
N LYS A 29 11.84 1.44 -8.18
CA LYS A 29 12.13 1.90 -9.55
C LYS A 29 10.90 2.50 -10.24
N LEU A 30 9.77 2.62 -9.55
CA LEU A 30 8.56 3.19 -10.14
C LEU A 30 8.77 4.68 -10.44
N THR A 31 8.39 5.07 -11.66
CA THR A 31 8.34 6.47 -12.07
C THR A 31 6.91 6.98 -11.93
N GLN A 32 6.73 8.31 -11.91
CA GLN A 32 5.40 8.91 -11.88
C GLN A 32 4.53 8.45 -13.07
N ALA A 33 5.12 8.33 -14.27
CA ALA A 33 4.42 7.82 -15.44
C ALA A 33 3.88 6.39 -15.25
N MET A 34 4.63 5.52 -14.55
CA MET A 34 4.16 4.16 -14.22
C MET A 34 3.05 4.16 -13.17
N LEU A 35 3.11 5.09 -12.20
CA LEU A 35 2.07 5.24 -11.18
C LEU A 35 0.75 5.73 -11.77
N ASP A 36 0.82 6.51 -12.87
CA ASP A 36 -0.33 7.10 -13.56
C ASP A 36 -0.82 6.26 -14.76
N ASP A 37 -0.17 5.13 -15.07
CA ASP A 37 -0.57 4.28 -16.20
C ASP A 37 -1.85 3.49 -15.90
N ALA A 38 -2.95 3.91 -16.54
CA ALA A 38 -4.26 3.26 -16.46
C ALA A 38 -4.34 1.94 -17.26
N ASN A 39 -3.41 1.71 -18.19
CA ASN A 39 -3.39 0.47 -18.99
C ASN A 39 -2.86 -0.72 -18.19
N ASN A 40 -2.16 -0.47 -17.09
CA ASN A 40 -1.71 -1.51 -16.17
C ASN A 40 -2.90 -2.01 -15.31
N PRO A 41 -3.43 -3.23 -15.53
CA PRO A 41 -4.59 -3.72 -14.80
C PRO A 41 -4.26 -4.05 -13.33
N TYR A 42 -2.98 -4.08 -12.95
CA TYR A 42 -2.53 -4.24 -11.57
C TYR A 42 -2.37 -2.89 -10.85
N ASN A 43 -2.61 -1.76 -11.51
CA ASN A 43 -2.45 -0.45 -10.88
C ASN A 43 -3.60 -0.16 -9.90
N THR A 44 -3.44 -0.58 -8.64
CA THR A 44 -4.45 -0.35 -7.58
C THR A 44 -4.51 1.09 -7.07
N ARG A 45 -3.75 2.03 -7.66
CA ARG A 45 -3.92 3.47 -7.43
C ARG A 45 -5.07 4.01 -8.30
N ILE A 46 -5.28 3.40 -9.46
CA ILE A 46 -6.30 3.78 -10.46
C ILE A 46 -7.50 2.83 -10.39
N HIS A 47 -7.25 1.52 -10.47
CA HIS A 47 -8.27 0.49 -10.47
C HIS A 47 -8.65 0.11 -9.03
N LYS A 48 -9.95 0.16 -8.72
CA LYS A 48 -10.46 -0.26 -7.40
C LYS A 48 -10.52 -1.78 -7.29
N GLY A 49 -10.55 -2.28 -6.06
CA GLY A 49 -10.65 -3.70 -5.77
C GLY A 49 -9.30 -4.42 -5.71
N LEU A 50 -9.34 -5.74 -5.87
CA LEU A 50 -8.16 -6.59 -5.93
C LEU A 50 -7.54 -6.60 -7.32
N THR A 51 -6.26 -6.98 -7.40
CA THR A 51 -5.60 -7.23 -8.67
C THR A 51 -6.21 -8.44 -9.40
N PRO A 52 -6.06 -8.56 -10.74
CA PRO A 52 -6.60 -9.69 -11.50
C PRO A 52 -6.09 -11.05 -11.03
N THR A 53 -4.83 -11.11 -10.56
CA THR A 53 -4.20 -12.31 -10.00
C THR A 53 -3.40 -11.96 -8.75
N PRO A 54 -3.03 -12.95 -7.91
CA PRO A 54 -2.02 -12.76 -6.88
C PRO A 54 -0.70 -12.27 -7.48
N ILE A 55 -0.01 -11.37 -6.76
CA ILE A 55 1.26 -10.76 -7.19
C ILE A 55 2.50 -11.37 -6.51
N GLY A 56 2.29 -12.40 -5.68
CA GLY A 56 3.34 -13.06 -4.91
C GLY A 56 2.79 -14.20 -4.06
N ILE A 57 3.69 -14.94 -3.44
CA ILE A 57 3.34 -16.04 -2.52
C ILE A 57 3.21 -15.44 -1.12
N ALA A 58 2.06 -15.67 -0.48
CA ALA A 58 1.84 -15.33 0.92
C ALA A 58 2.35 -16.47 1.81
N GLY A 59 3.20 -16.16 2.78
CA GLY A 59 3.52 -17.12 3.85
C GLY A 59 2.38 -17.26 4.86
N ASP A 60 2.45 -18.29 5.70
CA ASP A 60 1.37 -18.67 6.65
C ASP A 60 0.89 -17.50 7.51
N ASN A 61 1.80 -16.63 7.97
CA ASN A 61 1.45 -15.46 8.77
C ASN A 61 0.57 -14.46 8.00
N ALA A 62 0.85 -14.23 6.71
CA ALA A 62 0.05 -13.33 5.87
C ALA A 62 -1.32 -13.94 5.55
N LEU A 63 -1.38 -15.26 5.38
CA LEU A 63 -2.65 -15.97 5.22
C LEU A 63 -3.51 -15.87 6.48
N LEU A 64 -2.93 -16.17 7.65
CA LEU A 64 -3.61 -16.06 8.94
C LEU A 64 -4.12 -14.63 9.20
N ALA A 65 -3.33 -13.60 8.88
CA ALA A 65 -3.74 -12.20 9.01
C ALA A 65 -4.91 -11.81 8.07
N THR A 66 -5.13 -12.57 7.00
CA THR A 66 -6.27 -12.38 6.09
C THR A 66 -7.53 -13.08 6.62
N ILE A 67 -7.38 -14.25 7.25
CA ILE A 67 -8.48 -15.03 7.83
C ILE A 67 -8.95 -14.43 9.17
N LYS A 68 -8.01 -14.01 10.02
CA LYS A 68 -8.24 -13.42 11.34
C LYS A 68 -7.54 -12.06 11.45
N PRO A 69 -8.03 -11.03 10.74
CA PRO A 69 -7.45 -9.72 10.84
C PRO A 69 -7.71 -9.12 12.22
N GLN A 70 -6.70 -8.48 12.82
CA GLN A 70 -6.92 -7.67 14.02
C GLN A 70 -7.97 -6.60 13.75
N ASP A 71 -8.89 -6.41 14.69
CA ASP A 71 -9.94 -5.40 14.59
C ASP A 71 -9.37 -4.00 14.69
N GLY A 72 -9.91 -3.10 13.87
CA GLY A 72 -9.62 -1.68 13.93
C GLY A 72 -10.03 -0.92 12.66
N PRO A 73 -10.26 0.39 12.77
CA PRO A 73 -10.83 1.21 11.71
C PRO A 73 -9.82 1.65 10.64
N TRP A 74 -8.55 1.27 10.77
CA TRP A 74 -7.47 1.82 9.94
C TRP A 74 -7.71 1.66 8.45
N LEU A 75 -7.45 2.74 7.72
CA LEU A 75 -7.56 2.85 6.27
C LEU A 75 -6.21 3.14 5.62
N TYR A 76 -5.18 3.49 6.39
CA TYR A 76 -3.89 3.86 5.87
C TYR A 76 -2.79 3.28 6.75
N PHE A 77 -1.63 3.05 6.16
CA PHE A 77 -0.40 2.74 6.88
C PHE A 77 0.78 3.40 6.18
N VAL A 78 1.78 3.82 6.95
CA VAL A 78 3.04 4.39 6.46
C VAL A 78 4.16 3.89 7.33
N THR A 79 5.22 3.35 6.73
CA THR A 79 6.48 3.11 7.42
C THR A 79 7.20 4.45 7.55
N THR A 80 7.21 5.04 8.75
CA THR A 80 7.76 6.39 9.00
C THR A 80 9.27 6.37 9.20
N ASN A 81 9.86 5.23 9.53
CA ASN A 81 11.28 5.07 9.75
C ASN A 81 11.78 3.77 9.13
N LEU A 82 12.55 3.86 8.04
CA LEU A 82 13.07 2.70 7.34
C LEU A 82 14.21 2.00 8.09
N LYS A 83 14.88 2.67 9.03
CA LYS A 83 15.95 2.07 9.86
C LYS A 83 15.38 1.20 10.97
N THR A 84 14.30 1.65 11.62
CA THR A 84 13.66 0.89 12.71
C THR A 84 12.53 -0.02 12.23
N GLY A 85 11.98 0.23 11.04
CA GLY A 85 10.80 -0.47 10.51
C GLY A 85 9.48 0.01 11.12
N GLU A 86 9.48 1.12 11.85
CA GLU A 86 8.27 1.65 12.49
C GLU A 86 7.19 1.97 11.45
N THR A 87 6.02 1.37 11.62
CA THR A 87 4.85 1.56 10.75
C THR A 87 3.69 2.10 11.56
N LYS A 88 3.19 3.27 11.16
CA LYS A 88 2.03 3.92 11.77
C LYS A 88 0.78 3.67 10.93
N PHE A 89 -0.36 3.57 11.61
CA PHE A 89 -1.67 3.34 10.99
C PHE A 89 -2.60 4.51 11.25
N ALA A 90 -3.40 4.90 10.26
CA ALA A 90 -4.39 5.96 10.37
C ALA A 90 -5.75 5.50 9.84
N ASP A 91 -6.83 5.99 10.41
CA ASP A 91 -8.21 5.77 9.94
C ASP A 91 -8.74 6.91 9.05
N ASN A 92 -8.03 8.04 9.01
CA ASN A 92 -8.37 9.21 8.22
C ASN A 92 -7.18 9.69 7.38
N LYS A 93 -7.48 10.49 6.35
CA LYS A 93 -6.51 10.96 5.36
C LYS A 93 -5.54 12.00 5.94
N ASP A 94 -5.99 12.84 6.87
CA ASP A 94 -5.18 13.94 7.39
C ASP A 94 -4.02 13.41 8.24
N ASP A 95 -4.28 12.41 9.08
CA ASP A 95 -3.23 11.75 9.85
C ASP A 95 -2.28 10.96 8.96
N PHE A 96 -2.80 10.31 7.91
CA PHE A 96 -1.95 9.69 6.90
C PHE A 96 -0.99 10.71 6.24
N LEU A 97 -1.46 11.91 5.90
CA LEU A 97 -0.63 12.95 5.31
C LEU A 97 0.46 13.42 6.29
N LYS A 98 0.13 13.57 7.59
CA LYS A 98 1.13 13.87 8.63
C LYS A 98 2.21 12.79 8.72
N PHE A 99 1.83 11.52 8.70
CA PHE A 99 2.77 10.39 8.74
C PHE A 99 3.62 10.29 7.48
N ARG A 100 3.06 10.60 6.30
CA ARG A 100 3.82 10.72 5.06
C ARG A 100 4.87 11.83 5.15
N ASP A 101 4.51 12.98 5.71
CA ASP A 101 5.45 14.09 5.86
C ASP A 101 6.53 13.78 6.91
N GLU A 102 6.21 12.99 7.94
CA GLU A 102 7.19 12.41 8.85
C GLU A 102 8.15 11.44 8.13
N TYR A 103 7.63 10.53 7.29
CA TYR A 103 8.45 9.66 6.46
C TYR A 103 9.43 10.47 5.60
N LYS A 104 8.97 11.52 4.91
CA LYS A 104 9.83 12.37 4.07
C LYS A 104 10.94 13.07 4.86
N ARG A 105 10.63 13.55 6.08
CA ARG A 105 11.64 14.15 6.96
C ARG A 105 12.67 13.15 7.46
N ASN A 106 12.24 11.93 7.76
CA ASN A 106 13.12 10.88 8.29
C ASN A 106 13.93 10.16 7.20
N ASN A 107 13.48 10.22 5.95
CA ASN A 107 14.07 9.48 4.82
C ASN A 107 14.23 10.43 3.61
N PRO A 108 15.21 11.36 3.63
CA PRO A 108 15.38 12.35 2.57
C PRO A 108 15.74 11.76 1.19
N GLU A 109 16.21 10.51 1.15
CA GLU A 109 16.45 9.76 -0.10
C GLU A 109 15.33 8.76 -0.43
N GLY A 110 14.24 8.75 0.34
CA GLY A 110 13.07 7.95 0.03
C GLY A 110 12.28 8.58 -1.13
N ASN A 111 11.82 7.74 -2.05
CA ASN A 111 10.89 8.13 -3.13
C ASN A 111 9.62 8.80 -2.57
#